data_AF-A0A1Y1K9Y6-F1
#
_entry.id   AF-A0A1Y1K9Y6-F1
#
_cell.length_a   1.000
_cell.length_b   1.000
_cell.length_c   1.000
_cell.angle_alpha   90.00
_cell.angle_beta   90.00
_cell.angle_gamma   90.00
#
_symmetry.space_group_name_H-M   'P 1'
#
loop_
_entity.id
_entity.type
_entity.pdbx_description
1 polymer ?
#
loop_
_entity_poly.entity_id
_entity_poly.type
_entity_poly.pdbx_seq_one_letter_code
_entity_poly.pdbx_strand_id
1 'polypeptide(L)'
;LLPYLLYIDDFEINNPLGSHSSKHSICNVYYSFPCLPVEESKLENVFHCAVIKSTDVKTFGNEKCFQTLIQELIDLELNGLDITIKSGSTLRVHFILGLVVGDNLGLNCFLNFNKSFSANFFCRLCRMNKKDSQKSITEDKEMIRTIDNYHSDLAHESEKRGILGNSLLNEIPSFHVVHNFYADIMHDLFEGVCHYSLCHAINYFIKMKYFKLEFLNARKGNFEYGPKEIGNISGKIETHHLSNKKFKMSARQMITFITYFPLMVGDVIPADDNVWKFLLNLIEIIDLLLCFETKEDDII
;
A
#
# COMPACT_ATOMS: atom_id res chain seq x y z
N LEU A 1 -14.34 -2.90 23.72
CA LEU A 1 -14.09 -2.18 22.47
C LEU A 1 -13.11 -3.01 21.65
N LEU A 2 -13.41 -3.26 20.38
CA LEU A 2 -12.59 -4.11 19.50
C LEU A 2 -12.27 -3.35 18.19
N PRO A 3 -11.00 -3.01 17.91
CA PRO A 3 -10.64 -2.36 16.66
C PRO A 3 -10.69 -3.35 15.50
N TYR A 4 -11.07 -2.88 14.32
CA TYR A 4 -10.99 -3.64 13.07
C TYR A 4 -10.43 -2.77 11.95
N LEU A 5 -9.82 -3.41 10.95
CA LEU A 5 -9.38 -2.77 9.72
C LEU A 5 -10.34 -3.14 8.59
N LEU A 6 -10.66 -2.21 7.70
CA LEU A 6 -11.34 -2.51 6.44
C LEU A 6 -10.32 -2.64 5.33
N TYR A 7 -10.42 -3.69 4.53
CA TYR A 7 -9.59 -3.87 3.34
C TYR A 7 -10.46 -3.84 2.09
N ILE A 8 -9.99 -3.16 1.05
CA ILE A 8 -10.73 -3.01 -0.21
C ILE A 8 -9.88 -3.50 -1.35
N ASP A 9 -10.46 -4.37 -2.15
CA ASP A 9 -9.82 -4.95 -3.31
C ASP A 9 -10.82 -5.11 -4.47
N ASP A 10 -10.35 -4.74 -5.67
CA ASP A 10 -11.11 -4.88 -6.90
C ASP A 10 -10.57 -6.10 -7.67
N PHE A 11 -11.38 -7.15 -7.76
CA PHE A 11 -11.03 -8.37 -8.50
C PHE A 11 -11.89 -8.49 -9.76
N GLU A 12 -11.29 -8.96 -10.87
CA GLU A 12 -12.02 -9.21 -12.11
C GLU A 12 -12.35 -10.69 -12.30
N ILE A 13 -13.65 -11.02 -12.34
CA ILE A 13 -14.12 -12.37 -12.67
C ILE A 13 -13.93 -12.61 -14.16
N ASN A 14 -12.96 -13.46 -14.49
CA ASN A 14 -12.38 -13.64 -15.81
C ASN A 14 -11.59 -12.39 -16.22
N ASN A 15 -10.27 -12.53 -16.33
CA ASN A 15 -9.41 -11.51 -16.93
C ASN A 15 -9.26 -11.84 -18.43
N PRO A 16 -10.22 -11.51 -19.31
CA PRO A 16 -10.04 -11.70 -20.73
C PRO A 16 -8.86 -10.82 -21.16
N LEU A 17 -7.87 -11.40 -21.83
CA LEU A 17 -6.63 -10.75 -22.30
C LEU A 17 -6.86 -9.63 -23.36
N GLY A 18 -8.05 -9.01 -23.43
CA GLY A 18 -8.47 -8.10 -24.49
C GLY A 18 -9.32 -6.91 -24.05
N SER A 19 -9.98 -6.25 -25.02
CA SER A 19 -10.69 -4.96 -24.92
C SER A 19 -11.99 -4.97 -24.07
N HIS A 20 -12.27 -6.08 -23.38
CA HIS A 20 -13.39 -6.23 -22.45
C HIS A 20 -12.95 -6.49 -21.01
N SER A 21 -11.64 -6.36 -20.74
CA SER A 21 -11.11 -6.25 -19.38
C SER A 21 -11.83 -5.13 -18.61
N SER A 22 -12.05 -5.37 -17.31
CA SER A 22 -12.85 -4.63 -16.32
C SER A 22 -14.38 -4.70 -16.37
N LYS A 23 -15.01 -5.42 -17.33
CA LYS A 23 -16.50 -5.48 -17.39
C LYS A 23 -17.14 -6.24 -16.22
N HIS A 24 -16.43 -7.21 -15.66
CA HIS A 24 -16.91 -8.07 -14.56
C HIS A 24 -16.07 -7.86 -13.29
N SER A 25 -15.54 -6.65 -13.13
CA SER A 25 -14.83 -6.26 -11.92
C SER A 25 -15.80 -6.09 -10.75
N ILE A 26 -15.39 -6.64 -9.61
CA ILE A 26 -16.10 -6.65 -8.35
C ILE A 26 -15.22 -5.96 -7.31
N CYS A 27 -15.82 -4.99 -6.64
CA CYS A 27 -15.29 -4.34 -5.46
C CYS A 27 -15.69 -5.18 -4.24
N ASN A 28 -14.69 -5.78 -3.59
CA ASN A 28 -14.87 -6.51 -2.36
C ASN A 28 -14.37 -5.66 -1.20
N VAL A 29 -15.15 -5.68 -0.12
CA VAL A 29 -14.78 -5.11 1.16
C VAL A 29 -14.62 -6.26 2.15
N TYR A 30 -13.46 -6.32 2.78
CA TYR A 30 -13.12 -7.28 3.82
C TYR A 30 -12.84 -6.55 5.13
N TYR A 31 -12.77 -7.29 6.23
CA TYR A 31 -12.31 -6.78 7.51
C TYR A 31 -11.44 -7.80 8.25
N SER A 32 -10.53 -7.29 9.08
CA SER A 32 -9.70 -8.09 9.98
C SER A 32 -9.61 -7.43 11.36
N PHE A 33 -9.21 -8.20 12.37
CA PHE A 33 -9.03 -7.72 13.74
C PHE A 33 -7.55 -7.73 14.12
N PRO A 34 -6.87 -6.57 14.13
CA PRO A 34 -5.42 -6.50 14.33
C PRO A 34 -4.97 -6.82 15.78
N CYS A 35 -5.93 -7.04 16.68
CA CYS A 35 -5.67 -7.37 18.07
C CYS A 35 -5.82 -8.87 18.36
N LEU A 36 -6.13 -9.69 17.35
CA LEU A 36 -6.17 -11.14 17.51
C LEU A 36 -4.75 -11.71 17.28
N PRO A 37 -4.26 -12.61 18.15
CA PRO A 37 -2.86 -13.09 18.16
C PRO A 37 -2.54 -14.08 17.02
N VAL A 38 -2.96 -13.79 15.80
CA VAL A 38 -2.87 -14.69 14.66
C VAL A 38 -2.14 -14.01 13.51
N GLU A 39 -1.48 -14.80 12.66
CA GLU A 39 -0.93 -14.33 11.39
C GLU A 39 -2.05 -13.66 10.56
N GLU A 40 -2.16 -12.33 10.67
CA GLU A 40 -3.26 -11.53 10.11
C GLU A 40 -3.41 -11.70 8.59
N SER A 41 -2.31 -12.05 7.91
CA SER A 41 -2.28 -12.28 6.46
C SER A 41 -2.86 -13.63 6.03
N LYS A 42 -3.23 -14.52 6.96
CA LYS A 42 -3.91 -15.78 6.59
C LYS A 42 -5.35 -15.49 6.18
N LEU A 43 -5.80 -16.13 5.10
CA LEU A 43 -7.17 -16.00 4.58
C LEU A 43 -8.25 -16.31 5.62
N GLU A 44 -7.99 -17.19 6.58
CA GLU A 44 -8.92 -17.52 7.67
C GLU A 44 -9.17 -16.36 8.66
N ASN A 45 -8.30 -15.35 8.66
CA ASN A 45 -8.39 -14.15 9.49
C ASN A 45 -8.89 -12.91 8.71
N VAL A 46 -9.23 -13.08 7.43
CA VAL A 46 -9.80 -12.04 6.57
C VAL A 46 -11.27 -12.35 6.34
N PHE A 47 -12.13 -11.55 6.94
CA PHE A 47 -13.57 -11.75 6.90
C PHE A 47 -14.19 -10.89 5.80
N HIS A 48 -15.25 -11.40 5.19
CA HIS A 48 -15.94 -10.72 4.11
C HIS A 48 -17.03 -9.77 4.65
N CYS A 49 -17.04 -8.53 4.17
CA CYS A 49 -17.99 -7.50 4.56
C CYS A 49 -19.05 -7.22 3.49
N ALA A 50 -18.62 -6.94 2.25
CA ALA A 50 -19.52 -6.54 1.17
C ALA A 50 -18.96 -6.89 -0.21
N VAL A 51 -19.85 -7.27 -1.14
CA VAL A 51 -19.56 -7.46 -2.57
C VAL A 51 -20.37 -6.46 -3.36
N ILE A 52 -19.72 -5.64 -4.19
CA ILE A 52 -20.40 -4.68 -5.07
C ILE A 52 -19.78 -4.77 -6.46
N LYS A 53 -20.59 -4.67 -7.53
CA LYS A 53 -20.02 -4.57 -8.88
C LYS A 53 -19.29 -3.23 -9.02
N SER A 54 -18.04 -3.26 -9.48
CA SER A 54 -17.26 -2.03 -9.66
C SER A 54 -17.89 -1.08 -10.70
N THR A 55 -18.68 -1.61 -11.63
CA THR A 55 -19.48 -0.80 -12.57
C THR A 55 -20.58 0.00 -11.86
N ASP A 56 -21.18 -0.55 -10.81
CA ASP A 56 -22.24 0.11 -10.05
C ASP A 56 -21.63 1.22 -9.20
N VAL A 57 -20.48 0.97 -8.55
CA VAL A 57 -19.72 2.02 -7.83
C VAL A 57 -19.36 3.18 -8.76
N LYS A 58 -18.89 2.88 -9.99
CA LYS A 58 -18.60 3.91 -11.01
C LYS A 58 -19.84 4.69 -11.47
N THR A 59 -21.00 4.05 -11.49
CA THR A 59 -22.24 4.63 -12.04
C THR A 59 -23.02 5.42 -10.99
N PHE A 60 -23.10 4.89 -9.77
CA PHE A 60 -23.97 5.40 -8.70
C PHE A 60 -23.21 6.13 -7.59
N GLY A 61 -21.88 6.04 -7.56
CA GLY A 61 -21.05 6.65 -6.54
C GLY A 61 -20.98 5.86 -5.24
N ASN A 62 -20.06 6.25 -4.37
CA ASN A 62 -19.85 5.56 -3.10
C ASN A 62 -21.05 5.74 -2.17
N GLU A 63 -21.69 6.90 -2.20
CA GLU A 63 -22.78 7.28 -1.31
C GLU A 63 -23.95 6.31 -1.44
N LYS A 64 -24.32 5.91 -2.66
CA LYS A 64 -25.41 4.95 -2.87
C LYS A 64 -24.99 3.50 -2.68
N CYS A 65 -23.77 3.15 -3.10
CA CYS A 65 -23.30 1.77 -3.06
C CYS A 65 -22.96 1.29 -1.65
N PHE A 66 -22.39 2.17 -0.81
CA PHE A 66 -21.87 1.79 0.51
C PHE A 66 -22.72 2.28 1.68
N GLN A 67 -23.85 2.98 1.44
CA GLN A 67 -24.70 3.51 2.52
C GLN A 67 -25.08 2.47 3.57
N THR A 68 -25.54 1.30 3.12
CA THR A 68 -25.95 0.22 4.02
C THR A 68 -24.77 -0.28 4.84
N LEU A 69 -23.61 -0.47 4.22
CA LEU A 69 -22.40 -0.88 4.93
C LEU A 69 -22.04 0.16 6.01
N ILE A 70 -21.96 1.43 5.66
CA ILE A 70 -21.56 2.47 6.63
C ILE A 70 -22.55 2.58 7.78
N GLN A 71 -23.85 2.44 7.53
CA GLN A 71 -24.87 2.46 8.58
C GLN A 71 -24.72 1.29 9.57
N GLU A 72 -24.37 0.09 9.09
CA GLU A 72 -24.06 -1.07 9.95
C GLU A 72 -22.81 -0.82 10.78
N LEU A 73 -21.75 -0.23 10.19
CA LEU A 73 -20.53 0.09 10.94
C LEU A 73 -20.78 1.13 12.04
N ILE A 74 -21.60 2.16 11.77
CA ILE A 74 -22.03 3.13 12.77
C ILE A 74 -22.81 2.46 13.91
N ASP A 75 -23.70 1.52 13.59
CA ASP A 75 -24.45 0.77 14.60
C ASP A 75 -23.54 -0.11 15.47
N LEU A 76 -22.58 -0.81 14.85
CA LEU A 76 -21.58 -1.62 15.56
C LEU A 76 -20.67 -0.78 16.48
N GLU A 77 -20.40 0.48 16.13
CA GLU A 77 -19.65 1.40 16.97
C GLU A 77 -20.50 1.91 18.15
N LEU A 78 -21.69 2.45 17.86
CA LEU A 78 -22.52 3.12 18.85
C LEU A 78 -23.26 2.13 19.76
N ASN A 79 -23.86 1.10 19.17
CA ASN A 79 -24.73 0.16 19.86
C ASN A 79 -24.02 -1.15 20.21
N GLY A 80 -23.08 -1.61 19.38
CA GLY A 80 -22.31 -2.84 19.61
C GLY A 80 -23.16 -4.12 19.61
N LEU A 81 -22.54 -5.25 19.96
CA LEU A 81 -23.17 -6.57 19.98
C LEU A 81 -23.05 -7.24 21.36
N ASP A 82 -24.13 -7.90 21.80
CA ASP A 82 -24.10 -8.73 23.00
C ASP A 82 -23.54 -10.12 22.67
N ILE A 83 -22.34 -10.41 23.16
CA ILE A 83 -21.63 -11.67 22.95
C ILE A 83 -21.66 -12.49 24.24
N THR A 84 -22.28 -13.67 24.17
CA THR A 84 -22.29 -14.61 25.30
C THR A 84 -21.08 -15.53 25.20
N ILE A 85 -20.18 -15.43 26.18
CA ILE A 85 -18.98 -16.26 26.26
C ILE A 85 -19.30 -17.61 26.92
N LYS A 86 -18.42 -18.60 26.73
CA LYS A 86 -18.61 -19.97 27.23
C LYS A 86 -18.84 -20.07 28.75
N SER A 87 -18.43 -19.06 29.52
CA SER A 87 -18.70 -18.97 30.96
C SER A 87 -20.15 -18.61 31.30
N GLY A 88 -21.00 -18.34 30.32
CA GLY A 88 -22.38 -17.89 30.50
C GLY A 88 -22.52 -16.38 30.73
N SER A 89 -21.42 -15.63 30.78
CA SER A 89 -21.45 -14.16 30.87
C SER A 89 -21.75 -13.54 29.51
N THR A 90 -22.58 -12.50 29.48
CA THR A 90 -22.82 -11.70 28.27
C THR A 90 -22.04 -10.39 28.37
N LEU A 91 -21.29 -10.06 27.33
CA LEU A 91 -20.52 -8.84 27.21
C LEU A 91 -21.03 -8.03 26.02
N ARG A 92 -21.26 -6.73 26.23
CA ARG A 92 -21.50 -5.78 25.14
C ARG A 92 -20.17 -5.40 24.51
N VAL A 93 -19.96 -5.76 23.25
CA VAL A 93 -18.75 -5.47 22.49
C VAL A 93 -19.05 -4.44 21.41
N HIS A 94 -18.37 -3.30 21.50
CA HIS A 94 -18.39 -2.24 20.50
C HIS A 94 -17.21 -2.39 19.55
N PHE A 95 -17.39 -2.02 18.28
CA PHE A 95 -16.38 -2.15 17.23
C PHE A 95 -15.97 -0.78 16.72
N ILE A 96 -14.67 -0.52 16.59
CA ILE A 96 -14.16 0.77 16.08
C ILE A 96 -13.30 0.54 14.84
N LEU A 97 -13.54 1.36 13.80
CA LEU A 97 -12.75 1.35 12.60
C LEU A 97 -11.37 1.97 12.87
N GLY A 98 -10.32 1.15 12.78
CA GLY A 98 -8.94 1.60 12.96
C GLY A 98 -8.37 2.26 11.70
N LEU A 99 -8.29 1.49 10.60
CA LEU A 99 -7.84 1.97 9.30
C LEU A 99 -8.65 1.32 8.17
N VAL A 100 -8.71 2.03 7.06
CA VAL A 100 -9.06 1.50 5.75
C VAL A 100 -7.76 1.31 4.96
N VAL A 101 -7.50 0.07 4.56
CA VAL A 101 -6.28 -0.37 3.89
C VAL A 101 -6.61 -0.90 2.49
N GLY A 102 -5.66 -0.82 1.58
CA GLY A 102 -5.86 -1.16 0.17
C GLY A 102 -4.79 -0.52 -0.72
N ASP A 103 -4.81 -0.85 -2.00
CA ASP A 103 -3.95 -0.18 -2.96
C ASP A 103 -4.35 1.31 -3.11
N ASN A 104 -3.46 2.13 -3.68
CA ASN A 104 -3.74 3.56 -3.80
C ASN A 104 -5.00 3.87 -4.60
N LEU A 105 -5.30 3.09 -5.64
CA LEU A 105 -6.44 3.35 -6.51
C LEU A 105 -7.75 3.02 -5.81
N GLY A 106 -7.84 1.86 -5.16
CA GLY A 106 -8.96 1.42 -4.35
C GLY A 106 -9.22 2.38 -3.20
N LEU A 107 -8.18 2.77 -2.44
CA LEU A 107 -8.30 3.75 -1.36
C LEU A 107 -8.77 5.11 -1.85
N ASN A 108 -8.15 5.67 -2.90
CA ASN A 108 -8.58 6.96 -3.42
C ASN A 108 -10.02 6.88 -3.95
N CYS A 109 -10.42 5.75 -4.54
CA CYS A 109 -11.79 5.53 -4.97
C CYS A 109 -12.77 5.54 -3.79
N PHE A 110 -12.55 4.70 -2.78
CA PHE A 110 -13.47 4.53 -1.65
C PHE A 110 -13.52 5.73 -0.71
N LEU A 111 -12.39 6.40 -0.49
CA LEU A 111 -12.28 7.55 0.40
C LEU A 111 -12.64 8.89 -0.29
N ASN A 112 -13.21 8.85 -1.51
CA ASN A 112 -13.62 10.03 -2.30
C ASN A 112 -12.46 11.01 -2.62
N PHE A 113 -11.27 10.49 -2.90
CA PHE A 113 -10.14 11.25 -3.43
C PHE A 113 -9.94 11.03 -4.94
N ASN A 114 -9.04 11.81 -5.52
CA ASN A 114 -8.72 11.77 -6.93
C ASN A 114 -8.05 10.46 -7.33
N LYS A 115 -8.65 9.76 -8.29
CA LYS A 115 -8.20 8.46 -8.79
C LYS A 115 -7.07 8.55 -9.82
N SER A 116 -6.74 9.75 -10.29
CA SER A 116 -5.69 9.97 -11.29
C SER A 116 -4.39 10.41 -10.62
N PHE A 117 -3.42 9.50 -10.57
CA PHE A 117 -2.05 9.77 -10.10
C PHE A 117 -1.24 10.67 -11.03
N SER A 118 -1.80 10.99 -12.21
CA SER A 118 -1.22 11.98 -13.12
C SER A 118 -1.67 13.41 -12.82
N ALA A 119 -2.72 13.60 -12.02
CA ALA A 119 -3.27 14.91 -11.70
C ALA A 119 -2.32 15.77 -10.84
N ASN A 120 -2.60 17.07 -10.78
CA ASN A 120 -1.80 18.00 -9.98
C ASN A 120 -1.91 17.72 -8.48
N PHE A 121 -3.05 17.24 -8.00
CA PHE A 121 -3.27 16.85 -6.61
C PHE A 121 -3.86 15.44 -6.60
N PHE A 122 -3.01 14.46 -6.29
CA PHE A 122 -3.34 13.04 -6.32
C PHE A 122 -3.19 12.37 -4.94
N CYS A 123 -2.48 13.00 -4.01
CA CYS A 123 -2.18 12.41 -2.72
C CYS A 123 -3.38 12.53 -1.77
N ARG A 124 -3.74 11.42 -1.13
CA ARG A 124 -4.74 11.39 -0.06
C ARG A 124 -4.20 11.96 1.26
N LEU A 125 -2.89 11.87 1.50
CA LEU A 125 -2.27 12.23 2.80
C LEU A 125 -1.92 13.72 2.89
N CYS A 126 -1.57 14.35 1.77
CA CYS A 126 -1.17 15.77 1.74
C CYS A 126 -1.80 16.54 0.57
N ARG A 127 -1.70 17.87 0.66
CA ARG A 127 -2.21 18.89 -0.25
C ARG A 127 -1.16 19.41 -1.23
N MET A 128 0.05 18.85 -1.19
CA MET A 128 1.16 19.22 -2.05
C MET A 128 0.83 18.91 -3.51
N ASN A 129 1.17 19.82 -4.42
CA ASN A 129 0.98 19.57 -5.84
C ASN A 129 2.11 18.67 -6.39
N LYS A 130 1.84 18.03 -7.52
CA LYS A 130 2.73 17.07 -8.18
C LYS A 130 4.11 17.63 -8.51
N LYS A 131 4.21 18.89 -8.90
CA LYS A 131 5.50 19.50 -9.29
C LYS A 131 6.41 19.66 -8.08
N ASP A 132 5.82 20.02 -6.94
CA ASP A 132 6.56 20.22 -5.70
C ASP A 132 6.86 18.89 -5.02
N SER A 133 5.94 17.91 -5.07
CA SER A 133 6.18 16.58 -4.50
C SER A 133 7.31 15.80 -5.17
N GLN A 134 7.62 16.10 -6.43
CA GLN A 134 8.77 15.52 -7.15
C GLN A 134 10.13 16.07 -6.70
N LYS A 135 10.14 17.14 -5.91
CA LYS A 135 11.35 17.82 -5.44
C LYS A 135 11.48 17.80 -3.92
N SER A 136 10.38 17.59 -3.21
CA SER A 136 10.39 17.53 -1.76
C SER A 136 11.19 16.33 -1.29
N ILE A 137 12.09 16.57 -0.35
CA ILE A 137 12.93 15.55 0.30
C ILE A 137 12.62 15.40 1.79
N THR A 138 11.73 16.26 2.31
CA THR A 138 11.26 16.26 3.68
C THR A 138 9.74 16.43 3.70
N GLU A 139 9.11 15.99 4.79
CA GLU A 139 7.70 16.26 5.04
C GLU A 139 7.47 17.77 5.24
N ASP A 140 6.43 18.29 4.60
CA ASP A 140 5.90 19.63 4.87
C ASP A 140 4.62 19.51 5.69
N LYS A 141 4.73 19.80 6.99
CA LYS A 141 3.61 19.66 7.96
C LYS A 141 2.44 20.56 7.62
N GLU A 142 2.66 21.71 6.97
CA GLU A 142 1.58 22.62 6.55
C GLU A 142 0.77 22.05 5.38
N MET A 143 1.37 21.13 4.63
CA MET A 143 0.72 20.45 3.50
C MET A 143 -0.03 19.18 3.93
N ILE A 144 0.15 18.68 5.15
CA ILE A 144 -0.59 17.50 5.63
C ILE A 144 -2.09 17.84 5.73
N ARG A 145 -2.94 16.89 5.34
CA ARG A 145 -4.38 17.08 5.46
C ARG A 145 -4.82 17.06 6.92
N THR A 146 -5.67 18.01 7.26
CA THR A 146 -6.35 18.14 8.54
C THR A 146 -7.84 18.21 8.28
N ILE A 147 -8.67 18.02 9.31
CA ILE A 147 -10.12 18.15 9.18
C ILE A 147 -10.47 19.56 8.69
N ASP A 148 -9.84 20.59 9.26
CA ASP A 148 -10.07 21.99 8.90
C ASP A 148 -9.75 22.27 7.43
N ASN A 149 -8.55 21.87 6.97
CA ASN A 149 -8.15 22.14 5.58
C ASN A 149 -8.88 21.24 4.57
N TYR A 150 -9.33 20.05 4.98
CA TYR A 150 -10.18 19.17 4.16
C TYR A 150 -11.55 19.81 3.92
N HIS A 151 -12.18 20.37 4.96
CA HIS A 151 -13.44 21.11 4.80
C HIS A 151 -13.28 22.40 4.01
N SER A 152 -12.18 23.13 4.20
CA SER A 152 -11.85 24.30 3.38
C SER A 152 -11.70 23.94 1.90
N ASP A 153 -10.94 22.88 1.59
CA ASP A 153 -10.73 22.41 0.22
C ASP A 153 -12.05 21.90 -0.41
N LEU A 154 -12.95 21.30 0.38
CA LEU A 154 -14.28 20.87 -0.09
C LEU A 154 -15.21 22.02 -0.46
N ALA A 155 -15.16 23.13 0.28
CA ALA A 155 -16.05 24.27 0.09
C ALA A 155 -15.76 25.06 -1.20
N HIS A 156 -14.53 24.98 -1.71
CA HIS A 156 -14.07 25.75 -2.86
C HIS A 156 -13.73 24.84 -4.04
N GLU A 157 -14.55 24.85 -5.09
CA GLU A 157 -14.37 23.95 -6.26
C GLU A 157 -13.00 24.07 -6.94
N SER A 158 -12.43 25.27 -6.98
CA SER A 158 -11.08 25.54 -7.49
C SER A 158 -9.96 25.02 -6.58
N GLU A 159 -10.26 24.70 -5.32
CA GLU A 159 -9.31 24.31 -4.28
C GLU A 159 -9.51 22.89 -3.79
N LYS A 160 -10.38 22.10 -4.45
CA LYS A 160 -10.64 20.70 -4.10
C LYS A 160 -9.38 19.85 -3.90
N ARG A 161 -8.21 20.27 -4.43
CA ARG A 161 -6.88 19.71 -4.13
C ARG A 161 -6.88 18.18 -4.09
N GLY A 162 -7.62 17.55 -5.01
CA GLY A 162 -7.71 16.10 -5.12
C GLY A 162 -8.80 15.42 -4.28
N ILE A 163 -9.71 16.15 -3.66
CA ILE A 163 -10.93 15.65 -3.01
C ILE A 163 -12.07 15.72 -4.03
N LEU A 164 -12.81 14.63 -4.21
CA LEU A 164 -13.93 14.57 -5.16
C LEU A 164 -15.27 14.94 -4.50
N GLY A 165 -15.40 14.66 -3.20
CA GLY A 165 -16.56 14.98 -2.39
C GLY A 165 -16.30 14.63 -0.92
N ASN A 166 -17.23 14.98 -0.03
CA ASN A 166 -17.16 14.52 1.34
C ASN A 166 -17.24 12.99 1.35
N SER A 167 -16.32 12.32 2.03
CA SER A 167 -16.39 10.86 2.13
C SER A 167 -17.55 10.45 3.02
N LEU A 168 -18.35 9.47 2.57
CA LEU A 168 -19.38 8.84 3.38
C LEU A 168 -18.80 8.25 4.68
N LEU A 169 -17.53 7.84 4.68
CA LEU A 169 -16.89 7.28 5.87
C LEU A 169 -16.67 8.30 6.99
N ASN A 170 -16.68 9.60 6.69
CA ASN A 170 -16.60 10.63 7.72
C ASN A 170 -17.87 10.68 8.63
N GLU A 171 -18.91 9.90 8.31
CA GLU A 171 -20.09 9.72 9.16
C GLU A 171 -19.84 8.73 10.31
N ILE A 172 -18.80 7.89 10.23
CA ILE A 172 -18.40 6.97 11.29
C ILE A 172 -17.80 7.79 12.45
N PRO A 173 -18.34 7.73 13.69
CA PRO A 173 -17.99 8.67 14.74
C PRO A 173 -16.50 8.70 15.11
N SER A 174 -15.84 7.55 15.08
CA SER A 174 -14.42 7.40 15.41
C SER A 174 -13.46 7.63 14.24
N PHE A 175 -13.94 7.91 13.02
CA PHE A 175 -13.13 7.90 11.80
C PHE A 175 -13.26 9.19 10.98
N HIS A 176 -12.13 9.63 10.42
CA HIS A 176 -12.12 10.63 9.36
C HIS A 176 -11.01 10.28 8.36
N VAL A 177 -11.29 10.46 7.07
CA VAL A 177 -10.37 10.09 5.98
C VAL A 177 -8.97 10.73 6.05
N VAL A 178 -8.81 11.87 6.74
CA VAL A 178 -7.51 12.56 6.87
C VAL A 178 -6.62 11.91 7.93
N HIS A 179 -7.19 11.09 8.81
CA HIS A 179 -6.46 10.33 9.82
C HIS A 179 -6.10 8.92 9.32
N ASN A 180 -6.54 8.54 8.12
CA ASN A 180 -6.23 7.25 7.51
C ASN A 180 -4.83 7.23 6.88
N PHE A 181 -3.80 7.34 7.71
CA PHE A 181 -2.39 7.29 7.32
C PHE A 181 -1.95 5.85 7.04
N TYR A 182 -2.23 5.39 5.83
CA TYR A 182 -1.81 4.08 5.34
C TYR A 182 -1.14 4.23 3.99
N ALA A 183 -0.10 3.42 3.71
CA ALA A 183 0.50 3.20 2.40
C ALA A 183 0.73 1.69 2.23
N ASP A 184 0.53 1.18 1.02
CA ASP A 184 0.60 -0.25 0.76
C ASP A 184 2.05 -0.65 0.51
N ILE A 185 2.69 -1.27 1.49
CA ILE A 185 4.10 -1.68 1.39
C ILE A 185 4.34 -2.58 0.16
N MET A 186 3.39 -3.44 -0.19
CA MET A 186 3.54 -4.31 -1.36
C MET A 186 3.58 -3.49 -2.64
N HIS A 187 2.55 -2.68 -2.88
CA HIS A 187 2.40 -1.94 -4.13
C HIS A 187 3.33 -0.72 -4.23
N ASP A 188 3.47 0.05 -3.15
CA ASP A 188 4.23 1.29 -3.12
C ASP A 188 5.75 1.03 -3.04
N LEU A 189 6.17 0.13 -2.14
CA LEU A 189 7.58 -0.14 -1.91
C LEU A 189 8.09 -1.22 -2.86
N PHE A 190 7.57 -2.46 -2.77
CA PHE A 190 8.15 -3.57 -3.52
C PHE A 190 7.80 -3.57 -5.00
N GLU A 191 6.59 -3.17 -5.38
CA GLU A 191 6.20 -3.04 -6.79
C GLU A 191 6.51 -1.66 -7.40
N GLY A 192 6.79 -0.66 -6.56
CA GLY A 192 7.11 0.71 -6.94
C GLY A 192 8.59 1.06 -6.69
N VAL A 193 8.86 1.64 -5.52
CA VAL A 193 10.16 2.24 -5.15
C VAL A 193 11.34 1.30 -5.38
N CYS A 194 11.26 0.04 -4.95
CA CYS A 194 12.32 -0.95 -5.09
C CYS A 194 12.68 -1.22 -6.55
N HIS A 195 11.68 -1.36 -7.43
CA HIS A 195 11.93 -1.49 -8.86
C HIS A 195 12.68 -0.30 -9.42
N TYR A 196 12.18 0.91 -9.15
CA TYR A 196 12.75 2.15 -9.64
C TYR A 196 14.21 2.30 -9.19
N SER A 197 14.43 2.21 -7.87
CA SER A 197 15.73 2.41 -7.23
C SER A 197 16.76 1.38 -7.69
N LEU A 198 16.44 0.08 -7.66
CA LEU A 198 17.38 -0.97 -8.06
C LEU A 198 17.71 -0.92 -9.55
N CYS A 199 16.74 -0.65 -10.44
CA CYS A 199 17.03 -0.52 -11.87
C CYS A 199 18.01 0.62 -12.14
N HIS A 200 17.80 1.76 -11.48
CA HIS A 200 18.68 2.92 -11.61
C HIS A 200 20.07 2.64 -11.06
N ALA A 201 20.17 2.01 -9.90
CA ALA A 201 21.45 1.68 -9.29
C ALA A 201 22.24 0.64 -10.10
N ILE A 202 21.59 -0.43 -10.58
CA ILE A 202 22.25 -1.43 -11.44
C ILE A 202 22.76 -0.81 -12.74
N ASN A 203 21.95 0.03 -13.41
CA ASN A 203 22.40 0.77 -14.59
C ASN A 203 23.61 1.66 -14.29
N TYR A 204 23.61 2.33 -13.13
CA TYR A 204 24.73 3.13 -12.67
C TYR A 204 25.99 2.28 -12.44
N PHE A 205 25.91 1.17 -11.70
CA PHE A 205 27.07 0.30 -11.43
C PHE A 205 27.65 -0.32 -12.71
N ILE A 206 26.80 -0.67 -13.69
CA ILE A 206 27.24 -1.13 -15.01
C ILE A 206 27.98 0.00 -15.75
N LYS A 207 27.44 1.23 -15.73
CA LYS A 207 28.08 2.40 -16.34
C LYS A 207 29.44 2.72 -15.69
N MET A 208 29.54 2.56 -14.37
CA MET A 208 30.78 2.71 -13.61
C MET A 208 31.75 1.53 -13.81
N LYS A 209 31.34 0.50 -14.55
CA LYS A 209 32.11 -0.73 -14.84
C LYS A 209 32.47 -1.54 -13.61
N TYR A 210 31.68 -1.44 -12.53
CA TYR A 210 31.85 -2.27 -11.33
C TYR A 210 31.52 -3.73 -11.62
N PHE A 211 30.48 -3.97 -12.41
CA PHE A 211 30.17 -5.30 -12.95
C PHE A 211 29.38 -5.20 -14.26
N LYS A 212 29.17 -6.34 -14.93
CA LYS A 212 28.28 -6.47 -16.09
C LYS A 212 26.98 -7.17 -15.71
N LEU A 213 25.91 -6.98 -16.48
CA LEU A 213 24.62 -7.62 -16.19
C LEU A 213 24.70 -9.16 -16.18
N GLU A 214 25.58 -9.75 -17.01
CA GLU A 214 25.83 -11.19 -17.01
C GLU A 214 26.44 -11.66 -15.69
N PHE A 215 27.32 -10.86 -15.09
CA PHE A 215 27.92 -11.15 -13.78
C PHE A 215 26.86 -11.16 -12.68
N LEU A 216 25.99 -10.15 -12.63
CA LEU A 216 24.89 -10.10 -11.66
C LEU A 216 23.95 -11.30 -11.82
N ASN A 217 23.55 -11.62 -13.06
CA ASN A 217 22.70 -12.78 -13.32
C ASN A 217 23.37 -14.11 -12.92
N ALA A 218 24.68 -14.24 -13.12
CA ALA A 218 25.43 -15.42 -12.71
C ALA A 218 25.52 -15.53 -11.18
N ARG A 219 25.81 -14.42 -10.47
CA ARG A 219 25.83 -14.39 -8.99
C ARG A 219 24.44 -14.73 -8.44
N LYS A 220 23.40 -14.08 -8.93
CA LYS A 220 22.00 -14.35 -8.57
C LYS A 220 21.60 -15.81 -8.84
N GLY A 221 22.00 -16.38 -9.98
CA GLY A 221 21.65 -17.76 -10.34
C GLY A 221 22.34 -18.84 -9.49
N ASN A 222 23.51 -18.53 -8.91
CA ASN A 222 24.31 -19.46 -8.11
C ASN A 222 24.30 -19.11 -6.61
N PHE A 223 23.48 -18.14 -6.19
CA PHE A 223 23.41 -17.72 -4.80
C PHE A 223 22.68 -18.78 -3.95
N GLU A 224 23.19 -19.04 -2.75
CA GLU A 224 22.57 -20.00 -1.82
C GLU A 224 21.47 -19.29 -1.01
N TYR A 225 20.22 -19.36 -1.51
CA TYR A 225 19.06 -18.71 -0.90
C TYR A 225 18.52 -19.42 0.35
N GLY A 226 18.97 -20.65 0.61
CA GLY A 226 18.44 -21.49 1.68
C GLY A 226 17.01 -21.98 1.42
N PRO A 227 16.49 -22.87 2.29
CA PRO A 227 15.26 -23.60 2.03
C PRO A 227 13.99 -22.74 2.06
N LYS A 228 14.03 -21.59 2.74
CA LYS A 228 12.87 -20.69 2.87
C LYS A 228 12.68 -19.79 1.64
N GLU A 229 13.76 -19.32 1.04
CA GLU A 229 13.70 -18.30 -0.02
C GLU A 229 13.91 -18.85 -1.43
N ILE A 230 14.34 -20.10 -1.58
CA ILE A 230 14.56 -20.71 -2.90
C ILE A 230 13.29 -20.72 -3.77
N GLY A 231 12.11 -20.80 -3.16
CA GLY A 231 10.81 -20.72 -3.85
C GLY A 231 10.43 -19.30 -4.30
N ASN A 232 11.12 -18.27 -3.80
CA ASN A 232 10.82 -16.86 -4.02
C ASN A 232 11.86 -16.18 -4.92
N ILE A 233 12.62 -16.93 -5.72
CA ILE A 233 13.61 -16.35 -6.63
C ILE A 233 12.96 -15.84 -7.92
N SER A 234 13.44 -14.72 -8.45
CA SER A 234 13.02 -14.18 -9.75
C SER A 234 13.76 -14.83 -10.92
N GLY A 235 13.27 -14.61 -12.14
CA GLY A 235 13.95 -15.04 -13.37
C GLY A 235 15.24 -14.26 -13.68
N LYS A 236 15.77 -14.45 -14.89
CA LYS A 236 16.91 -13.67 -15.39
C LYS A 236 16.52 -12.20 -15.55
N ILE A 237 17.41 -11.30 -15.16
CA ILE A 237 17.27 -9.86 -15.41
C ILE A 237 17.78 -9.56 -16.81
N GLU A 238 16.92 -9.03 -17.66
CA GLU A 238 17.24 -8.59 -19.01
C GLU A 238 17.45 -7.08 -19.08
N THR A 239 18.17 -6.61 -20.09
CA THR A 239 18.46 -5.19 -20.31
C THR A 239 17.19 -4.34 -20.43
N HIS A 240 16.14 -4.89 -21.05
CA HIS A 240 14.88 -4.19 -21.23
C HIS A 240 14.13 -3.93 -19.89
N HIS A 241 14.35 -4.77 -18.87
CA HIS A 241 13.82 -4.52 -17.53
C HIS A 241 14.44 -3.26 -16.92
N LEU A 242 15.75 -3.09 -17.08
CA LEU A 242 16.50 -1.95 -16.57
C LEU A 242 16.16 -0.65 -17.32
N SER A 243 15.96 -0.71 -18.64
CA SER A 243 15.54 0.46 -19.43
C SER A 243 14.11 0.89 -19.10
N ASN A 244 13.22 -0.07 -18.85
CA ASN A 244 11.82 0.20 -18.51
C ASN A 244 11.61 0.49 -17.02
N LYS A 245 12.67 0.39 -16.20
CA LYS A 245 12.63 0.58 -14.74
C LYS A 245 11.63 -0.34 -14.03
N LYS A 246 11.43 -1.54 -14.60
CA LYS A 246 10.50 -2.54 -14.07
C LYS A 246 11.06 -3.92 -14.34
N PHE A 247 11.22 -4.69 -13.28
CA PHE A 247 11.64 -6.08 -13.35
C PHE A 247 10.43 -6.97 -13.54
N LYS A 248 10.63 -8.12 -14.17
CA LYS A 248 9.64 -9.20 -14.23
C LYS A 248 9.75 -10.07 -12.97
N MET A 249 9.24 -9.57 -11.85
CA MET A 249 9.18 -10.30 -10.59
C MET A 249 7.99 -9.86 -9.74
N SER A 250 7.43 -10.75 -8.93
CA SER A 250 6.40 -10.41 -7.93
C SER A 250 6.98 -9.63 -6.76
N ALA A 251 6.14 -9.01 -5.93
CA ALA A 251 6.58 -8.34 -4.71
C ALA A 251 7.41 -9.26 -3.79
N ARG A 252 6.99 -10.53 -3.61
CA ARG A 252 7.75 -11.50 -2.80
C ARG A 252 9.12 -11.83 -3.39
N GLN A 253 9.21 -11.91 -4.71
CA GLN A 253 10.48 -12.09 -5.40
C GLN A 253 11.37 -10.84 -5.31
N MET A 254 10.77 -9.64 -5.30
CA MET A 254 11.48 -8.39 -5.08
C MET A 254 12.06 -8.33 -3.67
N ILE A 255 11.28 -8.67 -2.63
CA ILE A 255 11.77 -8.74 -1.25
C ILE A 255 13.02 -9.63 -1.19
N THR A 256 12.91 -10.84 -1.74
CA THR A 256 14.04 -11.78 -1.77
C THR A 256 15.24 -11.17 -2.51
N PHE A 257 15.02 -10.56 -3.68
CA PHE A 257 16.11 -10.01 -4.47
C PHE A 257 16.80 -8.84 -3.77
N ILE A 258 16.05 -7.89 -3.21
CA ILE A 258 16.63 -6.70 -2.57
C ILE A 258 17.39 -7.04 -1.28
N THR A 259 16.86 -7.98 -0.47
CA THR A 259 17.52 -8.44 0.76
C THR A 259 18.89 -9.07 0.47
N TYR A 260 18.99 -9.92 -0.56
CA TYR A 260 20.25 -10.59 -0.89
C TYR A 260 21.15 -9.81 -1.86
N PHE A 261 20.65 -8.73 -2.47
CA PHE A 261 21.41 -7.94 -3.44
C PHE A 261 22.76 -7.47 -2.89
N PRO A 262 22.87 -6.95 -1.65
CA PRO A 262 24.15 -6.53 -1.11
C PRO A 262 25.17 -7.67 -1.03
N LEU A 263 24.72 -8.88 -0.70
CA LEU A 263 25.57 -10.07 -0.59
C LEU A 263 26.02 -10.60 -1.97
N MET A 264 25.30 -10.28 -3.04
CA MET A 264 25.64 -10.73 -4.39
C MET A 264 26.74 -9.89 -5.05
N VAL A 265 26.75 -8.58 -4.79
CA VAL A 265 27.59 -7.60 -5.51
C VAL A 265 28.39 -6.65 -4.62
N GLY A 266 28.21 -6.69 -3.30
CA GLY A 266 28.90 -5.76 -2.40
C GLY A 266 30.42 -5.89 -2.43
N ASP A 267 30.96 -7.05 -2.81
CA ASP A 267 32.40 -7.28 -2.97
C ASP A 267 33.03 -6.55 -4.16
N VAL A 268 32.22 -6.10 -5.12
CA VAL A 268 32.69 -5.45 -6.36
C VAL A 268 32.32 -3.97 -6.48
N ILE A 269 31.71 -3.39 -5.43
CA ILE A 269 31.29 -1.98 -5.40
C ILE A 269 32.08 -1.24 -4.31
N PRO A 270 32.67 -0.05 -4.59
CA PRO A 270 33.35 0.74 -3.57
C PRO A 270 32.43 1.12 -2.42
N ALA A 271 32.89 0.92 -1.18
CA ALA A 271 32.09 1.19 0.02
C ALA A 271 31.73 2.68 0.21
N ASP A 272 32.52 3.58 -0.38
CA ASP A 272 32.29 5.03 -0.32
C ASP A 272 31.35 5.55 -1.42
N ASP A 273 30.94 4.70 -2.37
CA ASP A 273 30.04 5.06 -3.47
C ASP A 273 28.67 5.54 -2.96
N ASN A 274 28.21 6.69 -3.47
CA ASN A 274 26.99 7.32 -2.99
C ASN A 274 25.72 6.57 -3.39
N VAL A 275 25.71 5.90 -4.55
CA VAL A 275 24.55 5.11 -5.01
C VAL A 275 24.48 3.80 -4.24
N TRP A 276 25.63 3.23 -3.88
CA TRP A 276 25.72 2.09 -2.97
C TRP A 276 25.19 2.42 -1.57
N LYS A 277 25.66 3.51 -0.96
CA LYS A 277 25.16 3.99 0.34
C LYS A 277 23.65 4.25 0.31
N PHE A 278 23.15 4.88 -0.75
CA PHE A 278 21.72 5.06 -0.95
C PHE A 278 20.95 3.74 -0.93
N LEU A 279 21.44 2.70 -1.64
CA LEU A 279 20.79 1.40 -1.64
C LEU A 279 20.83 0.71 -0.29
N LEU A 280 21.94 0.79 0.45
CA LEU A 280 22.03 0.24 1.80
C LEU A 280 21.03 0.92 2.74
N ASN A 281 20.93 2.25 2.70
CA ASN A 281 19.94 2.99 3.47
C ASN A 281 18.49 2.61 3.10
N LEU A 282 18.20 2.37 1.81
CA LEU A 282 16.89 1.88 1.38
C LEU A 282 16.58 0.50 1.96
N ILE A 283 17.58 -0.39 2.04
CA ILE A 283 17.42 -1.71 2.63
C ILE A 283 17.19 -1.61 4.13
N GLU A 284 17.92 -0.75 4.84
CA GLU A 284 17.69 -0.48 6.26
C GLU A 284 16.26 0.03 6.52
N ILE A 285 15.75 0.94 5.68
CA ILE A 285 14.35 1.41 5.76
C ILE A 285 13.37 0.25 5.53
N ILE A 286 13.64 -0.63 4.54
CA ILE A 286 12.81 -1.81 4.29
C ILE A 286 12.79 -2.73 5.50
N ASP A 287 13.94 -2.97 6.12
CA ASP A 287 14.05 -3.82 7.31
C ASP A 287 13.24 -3.24 8.47
N LEU A 288 13.31 -1.93 8.70
CA LEU A 288 12.50 -1.23 9.71
C LEU A 288 10.98 -1.35 9.42
N LEU A 289 10.58 -1.20 8.15
CA LEU A 289 9.16 -1.30 7.75
C LEU A 289 8.61 -2.73 7.85
N LEU A 290 9.48 -3.75 7.76
CA LEU A 290 9.11 -5.16 7.87
C LEU A 290 9.31 -5.73 9.29
N CYS A 291 9.85 -4.94 10.22
CA CYS A 291 9.97 -5.35 11.61
C CYS A 291 8.61 -5.66 12.22
N PHE A 292 8.53 -6.78 12.93
CA PHE A 292 7.31 -7.20 13.64
C PHE A 292 6.94 -6.23 14.77
N GLU A 293 7.96 -5.68 15.43
CA GLU A 293 7.83 -4.68 16.48
C GLU A 293 8.85 -3.57 16.23
N THR A 294 8.43 -2.33 16.41
CA THR A 294 9.30 -1.16 16.43
C THR A 294 9.28 -0.56 17.82
N LYS A 295 10.44 -0.17 18.33
CA LYS A 295 10.53 0.68 19.52
C LYS A 295 10.55 2.13 19.09
N GLU A 296 10.14 3.02 19.99
CA GLU A 296 10.18 4.46 19.74
C GLU A 296 11.60 4.93 19.37
N ASP A 297 12.63 4.29 19.94
CA ASP A 297 14.05 4.51 19.62
C ASP A 297 14.48 4.02 18.22
N ASP A 298 13.69 3.13 17.58
CA ASP A 298 13.98 2.59 16.24
C ASP A 298 13.43 3.50 15.11
N ILE A 299 12.63 4.52 15.46
CA ILE A 299 12.05 5.48 14.53
C ILE A 299 13.01 6.66 14.40
N ILE A 300 13.69 6.74 13.25
CA ILE A 300 14.69 7.78 12.89
C ILE A 300 14.09 9.18 12.84
#